data_AF-A0A522A095-F1
#
_entry.id   AF-A0A522A095-F1
#
_cell.length_a   1.000
_cell.length_b   1.000
_cell.length_c   1.000
_cell.angle_alpha   90.00
_cell.angle_beta   90.00
_cell.angle_gamma   90.00
#
_symmetry.space_group_name_H-M   'P 1'
#
loop_
_entity.id
_entity.type
_entity.pdbx_description
1 polymer ?
#
loop_
_entity_poly.entity_id
_entity_poly.type
_entity_poly.pdbx_seq_one_letter_code
_entity_poly.pdbx_strand_id
1 'polypeptide(L)' 'MNELKLDGKLVNAQQLLEALFTPESRPSLRWLRTQTETRAIPFVRLGRLVFFDVELVRTALLNKHLVRGRFLPAV' A
#
# COMPACT_ATOMS: atom_id res chain seq x y z
N MET A 1 4.68 -6.23 -18.63
CA MET A 1 3.56 -5.38 -18.15
C MET A 1 2.96 -6.09 -16.95
N ASN A 2 3.16 -5.61 -15.73
CA ASN A 2 2.55 -6.24 -14.57
C ASN A 2 1.03 -6.05 -14.66
N GLU A 3 0.31 -7.16 -14.75
CA GLU A 3 -1.14 -7.21 -14.69
C GLU A 3 -1.55 -6.81 -13.27
N LEU A 4 -2.00 -5.57 -13.09
CA LEU A 4 -2.51 -5.08 -11.80
C LEU A 4 -3.86 -5.73 -11.53
N LYS A 5 -3.83 -6.92 -10.93
CA LYS A 5 -5.01 -7.65 -10.46
C LYS A 5 -5.27 -7.30 -9.01
N LEU A 6 -6.56 -7.13 -8.66
CA LEU A 6 -6.99 -7.20 -7.28
C LEU A 6 -6.98 -8.68 -6.91
N ASP A 7 -6.06 -9.09 -6.05
CA ASP A 7 -5.87 -10.48 -5.67
C ASP A 7 -5.93 -10.58 -4.15
N GLY A 8 -6.95 -11.29 -3.66
CA GLY A 8 -7.17 -11.50 -2.24
C GLY A 8 -8.16 -10.54 -1.57
N LYS A 9 -8.02 -10.45 -0.25
CA LYS A 9 -9.00 -9.83 0.65
C LYS A 9 -8.84 -8.31 0.70
N LEU A 10 -9.94 -7.60 0.44
CA LEU A 10 -10.04 -6.18 0.71
C LEU A 10 -10.09 -5.91 2.22
N VAL A 11 -9.16 -5.10 2.71
CA VAL A 11 -9.01 -4.76 4.12
C VAL A 11 -9.28 -3.27 4.37
N ASN A 12 -9.62 -2.94 5.62
CA ASN A 12 -9.77 -1.56 6.03
C ASN A 12 -8.41 -0.91 6.36
N ALA A 13 -8.42 0.40 6.63
CA ALA A 13 -7.22 1.19 6.89
C ALA A 13 -6.37 0.66 8.07
N GLN A 14 -6.99 0.23 9.16
CA GLN A 14 -6.28 -0.26 10.33
C GLN A 14 -5.63 -1.62 10.04
N GLN A 15 -6.39 -2.54 9.44
CA GLN A 15 -5.93 -3.86 9.06
C GLN A 15 -4.77 -3.79 8.05
N LEU A 16 -4.79 -2.82 7.13
CA LEU A 16 -3.66 -2.60 6.22
C LEU A 16 -2.38 -2.26 7.00
N LEU A 17 -2.46 -1.32 7.94
CA LEU A 17 -1.30 -0.93 8.74
C LEU A 17 -0.79 -2.07 9.62
N GLU A 18 -1.70 -2.90 10.13
CA GLU A 18 -1.36 -4.11 10.87
C GLU A 18 -0.68 -5.17 9.99
N ALA A 19 -1.11 -5.32 8.73
CA ALA A 19 -0.55 -6.30 7.80
C ALA A 19 0.80 -5.89 7.19
N LEU A 20 1.10 -4.58 7.12
CA LEU A 20 2.32 -4.06 6.48
C LEU A 20 3.44 -3.74 7.47
N PHE A 21 3.11 -3.30 8.68
CA PHE A 21 4.09 -2.78 9.63
C PHE A 21 4.06 -3.53 10.94
N THR A 22 5.24 -3.75 11.52
CA THR A 22 5.35 -4.20 12.91
C THR A 22 4.74 -3.15 13.84
N PRO A 23 4.26 -3.55 15.04
CA PRO A 23 3.60 -2.62 15.96
C PRO A 23 4.43 -1.37 16.30
N GLU A 24 5.75 -1.53 16.45
CA GLU A 24 6.67 -0.46 16.84
C GLU A 24 6.92 0.58 15.75
N SER A 25 6.84 0.18 14.47
CA SER A 25 7.10 1.06 13.32
C SER A 25 5.82 1.48 12.59
N ARG A 26 4.65 1.21 13.17
CA ARG A 26 3.38 1.41 12.50
C ARG A 26 3.05 2.91 12.42
N PRO A 27 2.84 3.48 11.22
CA PRO A 27 2.41 4.86 11.10
C PRO A 27 0.95 5.03 11.56
N SER A 28 0.53 6.28 11.77
CA SER A 28 -0.84 6.58 12.19
C SER A 28 -1.87 6.42 11.07
N LEU A 29 -3.15 6.24 11.43
CA LEU A 29 -4.26 6.29 10.45
C LEU A 29 -4.33 7.63 9.71
N ARG A 30 -3.95 8.73 10.36
CA ARG A 30 -3.89 10.05 9.72
C ARG A 30 -2.88 10.05 8.58
N TRP A 31 -1.70 9.47 8.80
CA TRP A 31 -0.69 9.33 7.75
C TRP A 31 -1.24 8.55 6.55
N LEU A 32 -1.92 7.42 6.78
CA LEU A 32 -2.48 6.61 5.69
C LEU A 32 -3.55 7.38 4.90
N ARG A 33 -4.40 8.17 5.58
CA ARG A 33 -5.38 9.04 4.92
C ARG A 33 -4.69 10.07 4.01
N THR A 34 -3.63 10.73 4.49
CA THR A 34 -2.85 11.64 3.65
C THR A 34 -2.24 10.93 2.44
N GLN A 35 -1.70 9.72 2.60
CA GLN A 35 -1.19 8.94 1.46
C GLN A 35 -2.29 8.54 0.46
N THR A 36 -3.51 8.33 0.94
CA THR A 36 -4.68 8.00 0.11
C THR A 36 -5.15 9.25 -0.66
N GLU A 37 -5.20 10.40 0.01
CA GLU A 37 -5.57 11.70 -0.57
C GLU A 37 -4.59 12.11 -1.68
N THR A 38 -3.29 11.96 -1.45
CA THR A 38 -2.25 12.25 -2.46
C THR A 38 -2.12 11.14 -3.51
N ARG A 39 -2.90 10.06 -3.40
CA ARG A 39 -2.85 8.87 -4.28
C ARG A 39 -1.45 8.23 -4.36
N ALA A 40 -0.68 8.35 -3.28
CA ALA A 40 0.62 7.68 -3.15
C ALA A 40 0.41 6.15 -3.06
N ILE A 41 -0.58 5.72 -2.28
CA ILE A 41 -0.95 4.31 -2.06
C ILE A 41 -2.22 3.97 -2.86
N PRO A 42 -2.27 2.82 -3.56
CA PRO A 42 -3.47 2.39 -4.28
C PRO A 42 -4.58 1.99 -3.31
N PHE A 43 -5.82 2.32 -3.66
CA PHE A 43 -7.01 2.00 -2.87
C PHE A 43 -8.22 1.74 -3.77
N VAL A 44 -9.17 0.97 -3.26
CA VAL A 44 -10.46 0.70 -3.90
C VAL A 44 -11.53 1.53 -3.21
N ARG A 45 -12.20 2.41 -3.95
CA ARG A 45 -13.27 3.26 -3.41
C ARG A 45 -14.63 2.75 -3.84
N LEU A 46 -15.48 2.42 -2.87
CA LEU A 46 -16.86 1.98 -3.06
C LEU A 46 -17.78 2.99 -2.36
N GLY A 47 -18.24 3.99 -3.11
CA GLY A 47 -18.98 5.13 -2.55
C GLY A 47 -18.14 5.90 -1.54
N ARG A 48 -18.56 5.87 -0.27
CA ARG A 48 -17.86 6.52 0.85
C ARG A 48 -16.82 5.62 1.52
N LEU A 49 -16.80 4.35 1.19
CA LEU A 49 -15.90 3.35 1.79
C LEU A 49 -14.60 3.28 1.00
N VAL A 50 -13.51 3.09 1.74
CA VAL A 50 -12.17 2.92 1.19
C VAL A 50 -11.60 1.61 1.68
N PHE A 51 -11.16 0.79 0.74
CA PHE A 51 -10.55 -0.51 0.97
C PHE A 51 -9.16 -0.56 0.35
N PHE A 52 -8.37 -1.50 0.84
CA PHE A 52 -7.02 -1.74 0.36
C PHE A 52 -6.82 -3.21 0.06
N ASP A 53 -6.05 -3.47 -0.99
CA ASP A 53 -5.49 -4.78 -1.28
C ASP A 53 -4.03 -4.76 -0.82
N VAL A 54 -3.65 -5.69 0.05
CA VAL A 54 -2.34 -5.69 0.71
C VAL A 54 -1.21 -5.92 -0.30
N GLU A 55 -1.38 -6.84 -1.24
CA GLU A 55 -0.35 -7.19 -2.22
C GLU A 55 -0.21 -6.12 -3.29
N LEU A 56 -1.32 -5.50 -3.69
CA LEU A 56 -1.30 -4.34 -4.57
C LEU A 56 -0.54 -3.16 -3.93
N VAL A 57 -0.78 -2.91 -2.64
CA VAL A 57 -0.07 -1.86 -1.90
C VAL A 57 1.42 -2.19 -1.77
N ARG A 58 1.79 -3.44 -1.44
CA ARG A 58 3.21 -3.87 -1.38
C ARG A 58 3.91 -3.65 -2.71
N THR A 59 3.28 -4.05 -3.80
CA THR A 59 3.81 -3.87 -5.16
C THR A 59 3.99 -2.38 -5.49
N ALA A 60 3.03 -1.53 -5.13
CA ALA A 60 3.14 -0.09 -5.32
C ALA A 60 4.27 0.53 -4.48
N LEU A 61 4.45 0.09 -3.24
CA LEU A 61 5.56 0.54 -2.39
C LEU A 61 6.92 0.13 -2.97
N LEU A 62 7.06 -1.12 -3.42
CA LEU A 62 8.27 -1.60 -4.09
C LEU A 62 8.59 -0.79 -5.33
N ASN A 63 7.59 -0.45 -6.15
CA ASN A 63 7.83 0.26 -7.40
C ASN A 63 8.09 1.77 -7.21
N LYS A 64 7.47 2.41 -6.22
CA LYS A 64 7.53 3.87 -6.05
C LYS A 64 8.47 4.35 -4.95
N HIS A 65 8.61 3.57 -3.87
CA HIS A 65 9.28 4.02 -2.64
C HIS A 65 10.57 3.25 -2.34
N LEU A 66 10.83 2.13 -3.02
CA LEU A 66 12.10 1.42 -2.88
C LEU A 66 13.23 2.23 -3.51
N VAL A 67 14.11 2.78 -2.69
CA VAL A 67 15.39 3.32 -3.14
C VAL A 67 16.32 2.15 -3.41
N ARG A 68 16.54 1.81 -4.69
CA ARG A 68 17.41 0.71 -5.09
C ARG A 68 18.87 1.06 -4.77
N GLY A 69 19.52 0.21 -3.97
CA GLY A 69 20.97 0.27 -3.76
C GLY A 69 21.71 -0.08 -5.05
N ARG A 70 22.97 0.37 -5.19
CA ARG A 70 23.77 0.25 -6.42
C ARG A 70 23.94 -1.19 -6.94
N PHE A 71 23.72 -2.20 -6.10
CA PHE A 71 23.94 -3.61 -6.41
C PHE A 71 22.66 -4.37 -6.82
N LEU A 72 21.48 -3.76 -6.70
CA LEU A 72 20.23 -4.43 -7.11
C LEU A 72 20.00 -4.22 -8.61
N PRO A 73 19.92 -5.30 -9.42
CA PRO A 73 19.59 -5.17 -10.83
C PRO A 73 18.18 -4.59 -10.99
N ALA A 74 17.97 -3.86 -12.09
CA ALA A 74 16.65 -3.32 -12.37
C ALA A 74 15.67 -4.45 -12.69
N VAL A 75 14.68 -4.65 -11.82
CA VAL A 75 13.45 -5.42 -12.11
C VAL A 75 12.62 -4.64 -13.10
#